data_AF-A0A1V3WMW7-F1
#
_entry.id   AF-A0A1V3WMW7-F1
#
_cell.length_a   1.000
_cell.length_b   1.000
_cell.length_c   1.000
_cell.angle_alpha   90.00
_cell.angle_beta   90.00
_cell.angle_gamma   90.00
#
_symmetry.space_group_name_H-M   'P 1'
#
loop_
_entity.id
_entity.type
_entity.pdbx_description
1 polymer ?
#
loop_
_entity_poly.entity_id
_entity_poly.type
_entity_poly.pdbx_seq_one_letter_code
_entity_poly.pdbx_strand_id
1 'polypeptide(L)'
;MRERLLDELAGLTPKPGRIALHSTVHGVMSDQPLDTTTMTADYWYANVRQPVRFYDSIKHLLAAAEQVFVEVSPHPVLAPALADILAGTAGRPGSAVIPTLHRERPTWTP
;
A
#
# COMPACT_ATOMS: atom_id res chain seq x y z
N MET A 1 -12.55 17.73 13.85
CA MET A 1 -12.30 16.74 12.77
C MET A 1 -11.81 15.40 13.31
N ARG A 2 -10.80 15.36 14.20
CA ARG A 2 -10.34 14.11 14.84
C ARG A 2 -11.44 13.38 15.60
N GLU A 3 -12.07 14.05 16.56
CA GLU A 3 -13.12 13.48 17.42
C GLU A 3 -14.26 12.87 16.59
N ARG A 4 -14.81 13.64 15.63
CA ARG A 4 -15.84 13.14 14.71
C ARG A 4 -15.45 11.83 14.01
N LEU A 5 -14.22 11.72 13.48
CA LEU A 5 -13.79 10.50 12.79
C LEU A 5 -13.62 9.33 13.76
N LEU A 6 -13.15 9.59 14.99
CA LEU A 6 -13.03 8.55 16.01
C LEU A 6 -14.40 8.02 16.42
N ASP A 7 -15.38 8.90 16.60
CA ASP A 7 -16.75 8.53 16.95
C ASP A 7 -17.42 7.74 15.81
N GLU A 8 -17.28 8.19 14.57
CA GLU A 8 -17.81 7.51 13.37
C GLU A 8 -17.22 6.10 13.18
N LEU A 9 -15.97 5.90 13.59
CA LEU A 9 -15.25 4.63 13.45
C LEU A 9 -15.16 3.82 14.77
N ALA A 10 -15.82 4.25 15.84
CA ALA A 10 -15.73 3.61 17.16
C ALA A 10 -16.21 2.15 17.16
N GLY A 11 -17.10 1.78 16.23
CA GLY A 11 -17.62 0.42 16.07
C GLY A 11 -16.72 -0.55 15.30
N LEU A 12 -15.55 -0.10 14.80
CA LEU A 12 -14.65 -0.98 14.06
C LEU A 12 -14.11 -2.10 14.96
N THR A 13 -14.20 -3.33 14.46
CA THR A 13 -13.63 -4.53 15.09
C THR A 13 -12.63 -5.20 14.14
N PRO A 14 -11.38 -4.68 14.07
CA PRO A 14 -10.37 -5.23 13.18
C PRO A 14 -10.04 -6.68 13.53
N LYS A 15 -9.66 -7.46 12.52
CA LYS A 15 -9.40 -8.90 12.64
C LYS A 15 -8.04 -9.25 12.06
N PRO A 16 -7.45 -10.39 12.46
CA PRO A 16 -6.20 -10.86 11.86
C PRO A 16 -6.34 -11.05 10.35
N GLY A 17 -5.51 -10.35 9.59
CA GLY A 17 -5.36 -10.50 8.15
C GLY A 17 -4.66 -11.80 7.80
N ARG A 18 -5.11 -12.44 6.72
CA ARG A 18 -4.47 -13.64 6.17
C ARG A 18 -3.31 -13.33 5.23
N ILE A 19 -3.25 -12.09 4.75
CA ILE A 19 -2.23 -11.57 3.85
C ILE A 19 -1.46 -10.50 4.62
N ALA A 20 -0.14 -10.51 4.50
CA ALA A 20 0.73 -9.50 5.09
C ALA A 20 0.33 -8.10 4.62
N LEU A 21 0.10 -7.18 5.56
CA LEU A 21 -0.16 -5.78 5.28
C LEU A 21 1.03 -4.94 5.71
N HIS A 22 1.73 -4.32 4.78
CA HIS A 22 2.78 -3.34 5.08
C HIS A 22 2.18 -1.94 5.06
N SER A 23 2.11 -1.29 6.23
CA SER A 23 1.53 0.05 6.35
C SER A 23 2.45 1.12 5.79
N THR A 24 1.86 2.10 5.09
CA THR A 24 2.55 3.29 4.58
C THR A 24 2.42 4.50 5.50
N VAL A 25 1.81 4.36 6.69
CA VAL A 25 1.61 5.47 7.62
C VAL A 25 2.92 5.77 8.35
N HIS A 26 3.44 7.00 8.26
CA HIS A 26 4.77 7.39 8.75
C HIS A 26 5.12 6.92 10.19
N GLY A 27 4.17 6.93 11.12
CA GLY A 27 4.38 6.52 12.51
C GLY A 27 4.05 5.06 12.83
N VAL A 28 3.64 4.27 11.83
CA VAL A 28 3.20 2.87 11.98
C VAL A 28 4.02 1.92 11.09
N MET A 29 4.69 2.45 10.07
CA MET A 29 5.56 1.69 9.19
C MET A 29 6.65 0.97 10.00
N SER A 30 6.87 -0.31 9.66
CA SER A 30 7.88 -1.14 10.30
C SER A 30 8.41 -2.16 9.30
N ASP A 31 9.49 -2.85 9.70
CA ASP A 31 10.09 -3.89 8.88
C ASP A 31 9.21 -5.15 8.78
N GLN A 32 8.28 -5.31 9.72
CA GLN A 32 7.35 -6.43 9.80
C GLN A 32 5.98 -6.04 9.24
N PRO A 33 5.17 -7.01 8.77
CA PRO A 33 3.77 -6.79 8.49
C PRO A 33 3.05 -6.22 9.73
N LEU A 34 2.14 -5.28 9.50
CA LEU A 34 1.29 -4.71 10.55
C LEU A 34 0.41 -5.81 11.17
N ASP A 35 0.31 -5.79 12.50
CA ASP A 35 -0.79 -6.49 13.18
C ASP A 35 -2.11 -5.77 12.86
N THR A 36 -2.84 -6.31 11.88
CA THR A 36 -4.12 -5.79 11.42
C THR A 36 -5.21 -5.69 12.49
N THR A 37 -5.08 -6.38 13.64
CA THR A 37 -6.02 -6.21 14.76
C THR A 37 -5.93 -4.82 15.41
N THR A 38 -4.82 -4.11 15.17
CA THR A 38 -4.58 -2.75 15.66
C THR A 38 -5.16 -1.64 14.77
N MET A 39 -5.80 -1.98 13.64
CA MET A 39 -6.34 -1.00 12.67
C MET A 39 -7.66 -0.36 13.15
N THR A 40 -7.65 0.18 14.37
CA THR A 40 -8.76 0.88 15.03
C THR A 40 -8.99 2.27 14.43
N ALA A 41 -9.95 3.01 14.97
CA ALA A 41 -10.21 4.39 14.58
C ALA A 41 -8.96 5.29 14.65
N ASP A 42 -8.06 5.08 15.62
CA ASP A 42 -6.80 5.82 15.73
C ASP A 42 -5.84 5.55 14.57
N TYR A 43 -5.76 4.31 14.10
CA TYR A 43 -4.98 3.97 12.90
C TYR A 43 -5.52 4.71 11.67
N TRP A 44 -6.84 4.69 11.47
CA TRP A 44 -7.45 5.37 10.33
C TRP A 44 -7.33 6.89 10.42
N TYR A 45 -7.43 7.46 11.62
CA TYR A 45 -7.11 8.86 11.84
C TYR A 45 -5.64 9.18 11.50
N ALA A 46 -4.70 8.34 11.93
CA ALA A 46 -3.30 8.49 11.58
C ALA A 46 -3.08 8.38 10.07
N ASN A 47 -3.75 7.45 9.39
CA ASN A 47 -3.65 7.27 7.94
C ASN A 47 -4.06 8.53 7.16
N VAL A 48 -5.16 9.18 7.56
CA VAL A 48 -5.60 10.42 6.91
C VAL A 48 -4.79 11.65 7.31
N ARG A 49 -4.13 11.62 8.47
CA ARG A 49 -3.45 12.80 9.05
C ARG A 49 -1.94 12.83 8.81
N GLN A 50 -1.31 11.66 8.74
CA GLN A 50 0.14 11.50 8.61
C GLN A 50 0.55 11.32 7.15
N PRO A 51 1.78 11.70 6.77
CA PRO A 51 2.28 11.48 5.42
C PRO A 51 2.26 9.99 5.02
N VAL A 52 1.90 9.74 3.76
CA VAL A 52 1.99 8.42 3.14
C VAL A 52 3.44 8.16 2.69
N ARG A 53 4.12 7.20 3.32
CA ARG A 53 5.51 6.80 3.05
C ARG A 53 5.61 5.68 2.02
N PHE A 54 4.88 5.81 0.92
CA PHE A 54 4.80 4.79 -0.13
C PHE A 54 6.18 4.38 -0.67
N TYR A 55 7.01 5.36 -1.06
CA TYR A 55 8.36 5.11 -1.58
C TYR A 55 9.22 4.27 -0.63
N ASP A 56 9.22 4.61 0.67
CA ASP A 56 10.02 3.91 1.66
C ASP A 56 9.51 2.48 1.89
N SER A 57 8.19 2.29 1.97
CA SER A 57 7.60 0.95 2.14
C SER A 57 7.96 0.03 0.97
N ILE A 58 7.94 0.53 -0.27
CA ILE A 58 8.31 -0.26 -1.45
C ILE A 58 9.81 -0.58 -1.45
N LYS A 59 10.68 0.40 -1.15
CA LYS A 59 12.12 0.16 -1.04
C LYS A 59 12.46 -0.86 0.03
N HIS A 60 11.75 -0.83 1.15
CA HIS A 60 11.91 -1.81 2.21
C HIS A 60 11.60 -3.23 1.72
N LEU A 61 10.47 -3.43 1.04
CA LEU A 61 10.10 -4.72 0.47
C LEU A 61 11.13 -5.23 -0.56
N LEU A 62 11.63 -4.32 -1.40
CA LEU A 62 12.67 -4.62 -2.39
C LEU A 62 14.05 -4.88 -1.77
N ALA A 63 14.32 -4.38 -0.56
CA ALA A 63 15.55 -4.71 0.16
C ALA A 63 15.55 -6.19 0.61
N ALA A 64 14.38 -6.74 0.94
CA ALA A 64 14.25 -8.13 1.38
C ALA A 64 14.29 -9.14 0.21
N ALA A 65 13.53 -8.91 -0.87
CA ALA A 65 13.42 -9.85 -1.99
C ALA A 65 12.98 -9.18 -3.30
N GLU A 66 13.07 -9.91 -4.42
CA GLU A 66 12.39 -9.50 -5.66
C GLU A 66 10.87 -9.51 -5.47
N GLN A 67 10.17 -8.56 -6.10
CA GLN A 67 8.74 -8.36 -5.91
C GLN A 67 8.03 -8.17 -7.24
N VAL A 68 6.85 -8.80 -7.36
CA VAL A 68 5.89 -8.46 -8.41
C VAL A 68 4.79 -7.62 -7.78
N PHE A 69 4.70 -6.36 -8.19
CA PHE A 69 3.67 -5.44 -7.73
C PHE A 69 2.50 -5.44 -8.71
N VAL A 70 1.30 -5.74 -8.22
CA VAL A 70 0.05 -5.61 -8.98
C VAL A 70 -0.69 -4.38 -8.48
N GLU A 71 -0.86 -3.37 -9.35
CA GLU A 71 -1.68 -2.19 -9.02
C GLU A 71 -3.15 -2.49 -9.32
N VAL A 72 -3.95 -2.67 -8.27
CA VAL A 72 -5.39 -2.89 -8.37
C VAL A 72 -6.12 -1.55 -8.36
N SER A 73 -6.37 -1.00 -9.55
CA SER A 73 -7.00 0.31 -9.73
C SER A 73 -7.75 0.40 -11.07
N PRO A 74 -8.71 1.33 -11.22
CA PRO A 74 -9.41 1.57 -12.50
C PRO A 74 -8.50 2.17 -13.58
N HIS A 75 -7.36 2.73 -13.20
CA HIS A 75 -6.34 3.28 -14.09
C HIS A 75 -5.03 3.44 -13.31
N PRO A 76 -3.86 3.09 -13.88
CA PRO A 76 -2.61 3.10 -13.14
C PRO A 76 -2.16 4.49 -12.77
N VAL A 77 -2.05 4.76 -11.48
CA VAL A 77 -1.51 6.01 -10.94
C VAL A 77 -0.26 5.78 -10.11
N LEU A 78 -0.06 4.56 -9.59
CA LEU A 78 1.13 4.19 -8.81
C LEU A 78 2.20 3.51 -9.68
N ALA A 79 1.81 2.91 -10.80
CA ALA A 79 2.72 2.15 -11.66
C ALA A 79 3.94 2.97 -12.14
N PRO A 80 3.82 4.26 -12.54
CA PRO A 80 4.98 5.06 -12.88
C PRO A 80 5.96 5.22 -11.71
N ALA A 81 5.44 5.52 -10.50
CA ALA A 81 6.27 5.67 -9.31
C ALA A 81 6.96 4.36 -8.91
N LEU A 82 6.26 3.23 -9.04
CA LEU A 82 6.84 1.90 -8.82
C LEU A 82 7.95 1.62 -9.85
N ALA A 83 7.72 1.88 -11.13
CA ALA A 83 8.72 1.70 -12.18
C ALA A 83 9.99 2.53 -11.91
N ASP A 84 9.84 3.78 -11.47
CA ASP A 84 10.97 4.64 -11.08
C ASP A 84 11.74 4.06 -9.88
N ILE A 85 11.04 3.53 -8.88
CA ILE A 85 11.68 2.88 -7.71
C ILE A 85 12.46 1.63 -8.15
N LEU A 86 11.88 0.80 -9.02
CA LEU A 86 12.53 -0.40 -9.54
C LEU A 86 13.77 -0.04 -10.36
N ALA A 87 13.69 0.97 -11.23
CA ALA A 87 14.83 1.45 -12.01
C ALA A 87 15.97 1.99 -11.12
N GLY A 88 15.63 2.59 -9.98
CA GLY A 88 16.60 3.03 -8.97
C GLY A 88 17.13 1.93 -8.05
N THR A 89 16.61 0.70 -8.13
CA THR A 89 16.98 -0.41 -7.25
C THR A 89 17.80 -1.45 -8.03
N ALA A 90 19.12 -1.42 -7.86
CA ALA A 90 20.02 -2.38 -8.51
C ALA A 90 19.81 -3.82 -7.99
N GLY A 91 20.05 -4.81 -8.86
CA GLY A 91 20.10 -6.22 -8.47
C GLY A 91 18.75 -6.91 -8.26
N ARG A 92 17.66 -6.38 -8.85
CA ARG A 92 16.31 -6.95 -8.77
C ARG A 92 15.67 -7.19 -10.16
N PRO A 93 16.34 -7.84 -11.12
CA PRO A 93 15.85 -8.01 -12.49
C PRO A 93 14.53 -8.80 -12.60
N GLY A 94 14.18 -9.61 -11.60
CA GLY A 94 12.91 -10.33 -11.53
C GLY A 94 11.74 -9.52 -10.96
N SER A 95 11.95 -8.26 -10.55
CA SER A 95 10.86 -7.41 -10.06
C SER A 95 10.08 -6.78 -11.20
N ALA A 96 8.76 -6.67 -11.05
CA ALA A 96 7.88 -6.16 -12.09
C ALA A 96 6.69 -5.38 -11.53
N VAL A 97 6.08 -4.55 -12.38
CA VAL A 97 4.87 -3.78 -12.06
C VAL A 97 3.80 -4.10 -13.10
N ILE A 98 2.63 -4.55 -12.64
CA ILE A 98 1.52 -4.97 -13.48
C ILE A 98 0.28 -4.16 -13.09
N PRO A 99 -0.17 -3.21 -13.92
CA PRO A 99 -1.44 -2.51 -13.69
C PRO A 99 -2.63 -3.37 -14.12
N THR A 100 -3.78 -3.25 -13.44
CA THR A 100 -4.96 -4.07 -13.77
C THR A 100 -5.82 -3.50 -14.88
N LEU A 101 -6.23 -2.23 -14.79
CA LEU A 101 -7.18 -1.60 -15.71
C LEU A 101 -6.59 -0.31 -16.26
N HIS A 102 -7.07 0.13 -17.42
CA HIS A 102 -6.71 1.42 -17.98
C HIS A 102 -7.98 2.13 -18.44
N ARG A 103 -8.13 3.41 -18.09
CA ARG A 103 -9.12 4.30 -18.73
C ARG A 103 -9.02 4.16 -20.25
N GLU A 104 -10.18 4.04 -20.89
CA GLU A 104 -10.34 3.98 -22.35
C GLU A 104 -9.63 2.79 -23.03
N ARG A 105 -9.23 1.76 -22.27
CA ARG A 105 -8.77 0.49 -22.84
C ARG A 105 -9.68 -0.65 -22.40
N PRO A 106 -10.38 -1.31 -23.33
CA PRO A 106 -11.14 -2.51 -23.01
C PRO A 106 -10.20 -3.56 -22.43
N THR A 107 -10.61 -4.19 -21.34
CA THR A 107 -9.83 -5.25 -20.67
C THR A 107 -10.07 -6.62 -21.27
N TRP A 108 -10.99 -6.70 -22.23
CA TRP A 108 -11.35 -7.90 -22.96
C TRP A 108 -11.85 -7.51 -24.34
N THR A 109 -11.33 -8.16 -25.35
CA THR A 109 -11.89 -8.20 -26.71
C THR A 109 -12.23 -9.65 -27.01
N PRO A 110 -13.49 -9.97 -27.39
CA PRO A 110 -13.95 -11.34 -27.64
C PRO A 110 -13.18 -12.08 -28.72
#